data_AF-A0A3N6PBW2-F1
#
_entry.id   AF-A0A3N6PBW2-F1
#
_cell.length_a   1.000
_cell.length_b   1.000
_cell.length_c   1.000
_cell.angle_alpha   90.00
_cell.angle_beta   90.00
_cell.angle_gamma   90.00
#
_symmetry.space_group_name_H-M   'P 1'
#
loop_
_entity.id
_entity.type
_entity.pdbx_description
1 polymer ?
#
loop_
_entity_poly.entity_id
_entity_poly.type
_entity_poly.pdbx_seq_one_letter_code
_entity_poly.pdbx_strand_id
1 'polypeptide(L)' 'MNYDTVLVDYQGVGGSSGSKTTIGAKEAKDVASAMTFVRQINPNQPIILYGISMESAAILR' A
#
# COMPACT_ATOMS: atom_id res chain seq x y z
N MET A 1 -15.56 5.54 -13.27
CA MET A 1 -15.58 4.20 -12.63
C MET A 1 -15.82 4.43 -11.14
N ASN A 2 -16.60 3.58 -10.48
CA ASN A 2 -17.02 3.78 -9.07
C ASN A 2 -16.21 2.85 -8.15
N TYR A 3 -15.15 3.37 -7.53
CA TYR A 3 -14.26 2.62 -6.63
C TYR A 3 -14.09 3.37 -5.31
N ASP A 4 -14.22 2.66 -4.19
CA ASP A 4 -13.66 3.12 -2.92
C ASP A 4 -12.14 3.06 -3.02
N THR A 5 -11.47 4.16 -2.67
CA THR A 5 -10.03 4.31 -2.86
C THR A 5 -9.35 4.62 -1.54
N VAL A 6 -8.26 3.89 -1.26
CA VAL A 6 -7.34 4.17 -0.16
C VAL A 6 -5.99 4.51 -0.75
N LEU A 7 -5.45 5.67 -0.38
CA LEU A 7 -4.10 6.10 -0.73
C LEU A 7 -3.19 5.98 0.49
N VAL A 8 -1.98 5.48 0.30
CA VAL A 8 -1.06 5.15 1.39
C VAL A 8 0.28 5.84 1.17
N ASP A 9 0.72 6.62 2.16
CA ASP A 9 2.10 7.07 2.27
C ASP A 9 2.95 5.92 2.83
N TYR A 10 3.93 5.42 2.08
CA TYR A 10 4.87 4.42 2.58
C TYR A 10 5.83 4.97 3.64
N GLN A 11 6.45 4.08 4.40
CA GLN A 11 7.49 4.43 5.36
C GLN A 11 8.58 5.34 4.74
N GLY A 12 8.88 6.45 5.40
CA GLY A 12 9.86 7.44 4.93
C GLY A 12 9.37 8.33 3.78
N VAL A 13 8.08 8.35 3.48
CA VAL A 13 7.44 9.25 2.51
C VAL A 13 6.27 9.99 3.18
N GLY A 14 6.03 11.25 2.77
CA GLY A 14 4.85 12.00 3.17
C GLY A 14 4.73 12.18 4.69
N GLY A 15 3.60 11.78 5.25
CA GLY A 15 3.33 11.82 6.69
C GLY A 15 3.75 10.57 7.47
N SER A 16 4.24 9.54 6.79
CA SER A 16 4.58 8.25 7.40
C SER A 16 5.92 8.27 8.11
N SER A 17 6.01 7.49 9.19
CA SER A 17 7.23 7.40 10.01
C SER A 17 8.44 6.83 9.23
N GLY A 18 9.64 7.10 9.73
CA GLY A 18 10.90 6.71 9.10
C GLY A 18 11.50 7.84 8.26
N SER A 19 12.70 7.60 7.74
CA SER A 19 13.47 8.62 7.02
C SER A 19 14.09 8.12 5.70
N LYS A 20 13.73 6.90 5.29
CA LYS A 20 14.23 6.29 4.06
C LYS A 20 13.25 5.26 3.53
N THR A 21 13.22 5.16 2.20
CA THR A 21 12.60 4.04 1.49
C THR A 21 13.66 2.98 1.15
N THR A 22 13.19 1.80 0.79
CA THR A 22 14.01 0.67 0.32
C THR A 22 13.56 0.16 -1.05
N ILE A 23 12.94 1.05 -1.83
CA ILE A 23 12.54 0.84 -3.22
C ILE A 23 11.72 -0.46 -3.38
N GLY A 24 10.77 -0.68 -2.47
CA GLY A 24 9.80 -1.77 -2.53
C GLY A 24 10.08 -2.93 -1.58
N ALA A 25 11.25 -3.01 -0.96
CA ALA A 25 11.58 -4.15 -0.08
C ALA A 25 10.84 -4.11 1.27
N LYS A 26 10.90 -2.98 1.97
CA LYS A 26 10.18 -2.77 3.24
C LYS A 26 8.80 -2.18 3.02
N GLU A 27 8.62 -1.39 1.97
CA GLU A 27 7.33 -0.80 1.59
C GLU A 27 6.27 -1.88 1.31
N ALA A 28 6.67 -3.11 0.93
CA ALA A 28 5.76 -4.26 0.83
C ALA A 28 4.99 -4.54 2.14
N LYS A 29 5.58 -4.24 3.31
CA LYS A 29 4.89 -4.37 4.60
C LYS A 29 3.80 -3.33 4.79
N ASP A 30 3.99 -2.14 4.23
CA ASP A 30 2.98 -1.09 4.25
C ASP A 30 1.80 -1.49 3.35
N VAL A 31 2.07 -2.09 2.18
CA VAL A 31 1.05 -2.68 1.30
C VAL A 31 0.26 -3.76 2.03
N ALA A 32 0.92 -4.70 2.70
CA ALA A 32 0.25 -5.76 3.45
C ALA A 32 -0.60 -5.22 4.61
N SER A 33 -0.10 -4.19 5.30
CA SER A 33 -0.82 -3.53 6.39
C SER A 33 -2.06 -2.79 5.87
N ALA A 34 -1.94 -2.09 4.74
CA ALA A 34 -3.06 -1.44 4.06
C ALA A 34 -4.10 -2.45 3.59
N MET A 35 -3.68 -3.58 3.01
CA MET A 35 -4.59 -4.64 2.57
C MET A 35 -5.37 -5.23 3.75
N THR A 36 -4.70 -5.45 4.88
CA THR A 36 -5.33 -5.91 6.13
C THR A 36 -6.36 -4.90 6.63
N PHE A 37 -6.02 -3.61 6.65
CA PHE A 37 -6.95 -2.53 7.01
C PHE A 37 -8.18 -2.51 6.09
N VAL A 38 -7.98 -2.58 4.77
CA VAL A 38 -9.10 -2.58 3.80
C VAL A 38 -9.99 -3.83 3.96
N ARG A 39 -9.41 -5.00 4.26
CA ARG A 39 -10.19 -6.21 4.56
C ARG A 39 -11.05 -6.09 5.82
N GLN A 40 -10.61 -5.33 6.82
CA GLN A 40 -11.39 -5.13 8.05
C GLN A 40 -12.61 -4.23 7.80
N ILE A 41 -12.47 -3.20 6.97
CA ILE A 41 -13.58 -2.31 6.61
C ILE A 41 -14.51 -2.92 5.56
N ASN A 42 -13.97 -3.69 4.60
CA ASN A 42 -14.70 -4.25 3.46
C ASN A 42 -14.30 -5.74 3.24
N PRO A 43 -14.79 -6.68 4.07
CA PRO A 43 -14.28 -8.06 4.12
C PRO A 43 -14.51 -8.88 2.84
N ASN A 44 -15.58 -8.59 2.09
CA ASN A 44 -16.01 -9.41 0.95
C ASN A 44 -15.83 -8.73 -0.41
N GLN A 45 -15.25 -7.53 -0.45
CA GLN A 45 -15.05 -6.80 -1.70
C GLN A 45 -13.72 -7.19 -2.35
N PRO A 46 -13.67 -7.32 -3.70
CA PRO A 46 -12.42 -7.49 -4.40
C PRO A 46 -11.54 -6.24 -4.21
N ILE A 47 -10.24 -6.45 -4.03
CA ILE A 47 -9.27 -5.38 -3.85
C ILE A 47 -8.32 -5.38 -5.04
N ILE A 48 -8.14 -4.20 -5.62
CA ILE A 48 -7.17 -3.93 -6.68
C ILE A 48 -6.01 -3.16 -6.04
N LEU A 49 -4.80 -3.70 -6.18
CA LEU A 49 -3.57 -2.98 -5.85
C LEU A 49 -3.05 -2.33 -7.13
N TYR A 50 -2.81 -1.03 -7.09
CA TYR A 50 -2.32 -0.26 -8.21
C TYR A 50 -1.15 0.62 -7.79
N GLY A 51 -0.07 0.59 -8.57
CA GLY A 51 1.14 1.36 -8.32
C GLY A 51 2.09 1.32 -9.51
N ILE A 52 2.92 2.35 -9.66
CA ILE A 52 3.90 2.52 -10.74
C ILE A 52 5.29 2.62 -10.13
N SER A 53 6.31 2.00 -10.72
CA SER A 53 7.71 2.08 -10.25
C SER A 53 7.93 1.34 -8.92
N MET A 54 8.36 2.05 -7.86
CA MET A 54 8.64 1.45 -6.55
C MET A 54 7.41 0.75 -5.97
N GLU A 55 6.24 1.31 -6.20
CA GLU A 55 4.96 0.83 -5.72
C GLU A 55 4.61 -0.51 -6.37
N SER A 56 4.88 -0.68 -7.67
CA SER A 56 4.72 -1.97 -8.34
C SER A 56 5.65 -3.03 -7.74
N ALA A 57 6.90 -2.65 -7.44
CA ALA A 57 7.85 -3.56 -6.81
C ALA A 57 7.39 -3.98 -5.40
N ALA A 58 6.83 -3.05 -4.62
CA ALA A 58 6.26 -3.33 -3.30
C ALA A 58 5.04 -4.26 -3.37
N ILE A 59 4.14 -4.05 -4.34
CA ILE A 59 2.93 -4.86 -4.55
C ILE A 59 3.27 -6.31 -4.92
N LEU A 60 4.36 -6.54 -5.66
CA LEU A 60 4.74 -7.86 -6.17
C LEU A 60 5.55 -8.71 -5.16
N ARG A 61 5.86 -8.19 -3.98
CA ARG A 61 6.70 -8.88 -2.97
C ARG A 61 5.90 -9.75 -2.02
#